data_AF-A0A661SP96-F1
#
_entry.id   AF-A0A661SP96-F1
#
_cell.length_a   1.000
_cell.length_b   1.000
_cell.length_c   1.000
_cell.angle_alpha   90.00
_cell.angle_beta   90.00
_cell.angle_gamma   90.00
#
_symmetry.space_group_name_H-M   'P 1'
#
loop_
_entity.id
_entity.type
_entity.pdbx_description
1 polymer ?
#
loop_
_entity_poly.entity_id
_entity_poly.type
_entity_poly.pdbx_seq_one_letter_code
_entity_poly.pdbx_strand_id
1 'polypeptide(L)'
;MIIFILPFLMFLWMIPFISDGTLGNDYPRFSIDHQIELMFSLKTGSFPLYVPGFAGGQTASALTLGQIYHPISHIAALMPGYWNGKALEWNTLLRLLSLACAHLTLFIFLRKLRLGSLMAFVLTTVTVYNLRMLDLFRYG
;
A
#
# COMPACT_ATOMS: atom_id res chain seq x y z
N MET A 1 16.19 4.63 -12.84
CA MET A 1 16.72 3.65 -11.87
C MET A 1 16.61 4.16 -10.43
N ILE A 2 17.14 5.35 -10.10
CA ILE A 2 17.07 5.92 -8.73
C ILE A 2 15.63 6.00 -8.16
N ILE A 3 14.64 6.40 -8.97
CA ILE A 3 13.24 6.56 -8.52
C ILE A 3 12.65 5.26 -7.91
N PHE A 4 13.02 4.09 -8.44
CA PHE A 4 12.50 2.81 -7.94
C PHE A 4 13.08 2.41 -6.59
N ILE A 5 14.32 2.81 -6.32
CA ILE A 5 15.04 2.48 -5.09
C ILE A 5 14.74 3.52 -3.99
N LEU A 6 14.37 4.74 -4.39
CA LEU A 6 14.11 5.86 -3.49
C LEU A 6 13.15 5.56 -2.32
N PRO A 7 11.97 4.91 -2.49
CA PRO A 7 11.11 4.63 -1.34
C PRO A 7 11.80 3.72 -0.31
N PHE A 8 12.61 2.76 -0.75
CA PHE A 8 13.38 1.89 0.15
C PHE A 8 14.51 2.65 0.87
N LEU A 9 15.11 3.65 0.23
CA LEU A 9 16.11 4.51 0.87
C LEU A 9 15.48 5.45 1.90
N MET A 10 14.32 6.02 1.58
CA MET A 10 13.61 6.92 2.50
C MET A 10 13.03 6.19 3.70
N PHE A 11 12.60 4.94 3.52
CA PHE A 11 12.00 4.09 4.56
C PHE A 11 12.86 2.87 4.85
N LEU A 12 14.17 3.09 5.09
CA LEU A 12 15.15 2.02 5.24
C LEU A 12 14.84 1.06 6.42
N TRP A 13 14.20 1.57 7.47
CA TRP A 13 13.77 0.77 8.61
C TRP A 13 12.51 -0.08 8.33
N MET A 14 11.83 0.13 7.20
CA MET A 14 10.62 -0.61 6.81
C MET A 14 10.89 -1.60 5.68
N ILE A 15 12.15 -1.85 5.33
CA ILE A 15 12.47 -2.75 4.24
C ILE A 15 11.99 -4.16 4.62
N PRO A 16 10.99 -4.71 3.90
CA PRO A 16 10.38 -5.97 4.27
C PRO A 16 11.39 -7.10 4.12
N PHE A 17 11.25 -8.14 4.95
CA PHE A 17 12.11 -9.33 5.00
C PHE A 17 13.57 -9.10 5.46
N ILE A 18 13.99 -7.85 5.68
CA ILE A 18 15.34 -7.50 6.14
C ILE A 18 15.28 -6.82 7.51
N SER A 19 14.30 -5.92 7.71
CA SER A 19 14.09 -5.22 8.96
C SER A 19 12.82 -5.70 9.66
N ASP A 20 12.89 -5.78 10.99
CA ASP A 20 11.72 -5.99 11.86
C ASP A 20 10.98 -4.68 12.15
N GLY A 21 11.51 -3.55 11.65
CA GLY A 21 10.89 -2.24 11.81
C GLY A 21 9.65 -2.09 10.92
N THR A 22 8.61 -1.47 11.47
CA THR A 22 7.40 -1.09 10.73
C THR A 22 6.85 0.23 11.25
N LEU A 23 5.89 0.82 10.52
CA LEU A 23 5.11 1.92 11.07
C LEU A 23 4.33 1.39 12.29
N GLY A 24 4.49 2.06 13.42
CA GLY A 24 3.76 1.70 14.63
C GLY A 24 2.27 2.01 14.54
N ASN A 25 1.59 1.86 15.68
CA ASN A 25 0.16 2.16 15.83
C ASN A 25 -0.71 1.25 14.94
N ASP A 26 -1.72 1.81 14.26
CA ASP A 26 -2.72 1.02 13.55
C ASP A 26 -2.29 0.44 12.18
N TYR A 27 -1.05 0.66 11.73
CA TYR A 27 -0.63 0.21 10.40
C TYR A 27 -0.75 -1.31 10.21
N PRO A 28 -0.24 -2.17 11.11
CA PRO A 28 -0.45 -3.62 10.98
C PRO A 28 -1.93 -4.00 11.09
N ARG A 29 -2.71 -3.28 11.91
CA ARG A 29 -4.12 -3.58 12.19
C ARG A 29 -5.04 -3.26 11.01
N PHE A 30 -4.96 -2.07 10.44
CA PHE A 30 -5.82 -1.69 9.30
C PHE A 30 -5.39 -2.36 8.00
N SER A 31 -4.07 -2.48 7.79
CA SER A 31 -3.56 -3.02 6.52
C SER A 31 -3.70 -4.54 6.42
N ILE A 32 -3.68 -5.26 7.55
CA ILE A 32 -3.77 -6.72 7.60
C ILE A 32 -5.06 -7.18 8.29
N ASP A 33 -5.23 -6.92 9.60
CA ASP A 33 -6.32 -7.53 10.39
C ASP A 33 -7.70 -7.21 9.83
N HIS A 34 -7.91 -5.96 9.41
CA HIS A 34 -9.21 -5.58 8.85
C HIS A 34 -9.44 -6.27 7.49
N GLN A 35 -8.40 -6.48 6.69
CA GLN A 35 -8.55 -7.03 5.33
C GLN A 35 -8.47 -8.56 5.27
N ILE A 36 -8.08 -9.23 6.37
CA ILE A 36 -7.79 -10.66 6.36
C ILE A 36 -9.00 -11.52 6.07
N GLU A 37 -10.18 -11.16 6.60
CA GLU A 37 -11.43 -11.88 6.36
C GLU A 37 -11.84 -11.80 4.88
N LEU A 38 -11.78 -10.59 4.32
CA LEU A 38 -12.05 -10.37 2.90
C LEU A 38 -11.07 -11.15 2.02
N MET A 39 -9.77 -11.10 2.32
CA MET A 39 -8.75 -11.83 1.56
C MET A 39 -8.93 -13.36 1.69
N PHE A 40 -9.37 -13.84 2.86
CA PHE A 40 -9.68 -15.26 3.08
C PHE A 40 -10.89 -15.68 2.26
N SER A 41 -11.94 -14.86 2.25
CA SER A 41 -13.14 -15.10 1.45
C SER A 41 -12.81 -15.18 -0.04
N LEU A 42 -12.06 -14.21 -0.56
CA LEU A 42 -11.61 -14.21 -1.95
C LEU A 42 -10.74 -15.43 -2.28
N LYS A 43 -9.81 -15.81 -1.40
CA LYS A 43 -8.96 -17.00 -1.58
C LYS A 43 -9.75 -18.30 -1.64
N THR A 44 -10.79 -18.42 -0.80
CA THR A 44 -11.59 -19.64 -0.67
C THR A 44 -12.77 -19.70 -1.63
N GLY A 45 -13.02 -18.62 -2.38
CA GLY A 45 -14.22 -18.50 -3.21
C GLY A 45 -15.51 -18.36 -2.39
N SER A 46 -15.41 -18.01 -1.11
CA SER A 46 -16.57 -17.75 -0.26
C SER A 46 -16.99 -16.27 -0.36
N PHE A 47 -18.26 -16.00 -0.06
CA PHE A 47 -18.77 -14.63 -0.06
C PHE A 47 -18.50 -13.99 1.32
N PRO A 48 -17.89 -12.79 1.39
CA PRO A 48 -17.66 -12.13 2.67
C PRO A 48 -19.01 -11.73 3.29
N LEU A 49 -19.34 -12.30 4.44
CA LEU A 49 -20.54 -11.90 5.20
C LEU A 49 -20.36 -10.54 5.89
N TYR A 50 -19.10 -10.13 6.02
CA TYR A 50 -18.67 -8.91 6.64
C TYR A 50 -17.52 -8.34 5.80
N VAL A 51 -17.51 -7.02 5.60
CA VAL A 51 -16.44 -6.37 4.84
C VAL A 51 -15.84 -5.29 5.74
N PRO A 52 -14.50 -5.16 5.76
CA PRO A 52 -13.85 -4.11 6.52
C PRO A 52 -14.22 -2.72 5.99
N GLY A 53 -15.19 -2.11 6.64
CA GLY A 53 -15.29 -0.66 6.80
C GLY A 53 -14.28 -0.14 7.82
N PHE A 54 -14.11 1.19 7.87
CA PHE A 54 -13.29 1.85 8.88
C PHE A 54 -13.81 1.53 10.30
N ALA A 55 -12.93 1.05 11.18
CA ALA A 55 -13.19 0.79 12.61
C ALA A 55 -14.34 -0.19 12.93
N GLY A 56 -14.19 -1.47 12.58
CA GLY A 56 -15.16 -2.50 12.99
C GLY A 56 -16.35 -2.65 12.03
N GLY A 57 -16.08 -2.36 10.75
CA GLY A 57 -16.81 -2.87 9.58
C GLY A 57 -18.29 -2.54 9.46
N GLN A 58 -18.82 -2.80 8.27
CA GLN A 58 -20.25 -2.70 7.98
C GLN A 58 -20.67 -4.05 7.41
N THR A 59 -21.92 -4.43 7.61
CA THR A 59 -22.48 -5.64 6.99
C THR A 59 -22.25 -5.58 5.49
N ALA A 60 -21.86 -6.69 4.86
CA ALA A 60 -21.58 -6.71 3.41
C ALA A 60 -22.76 -6.20 2.56
N SER A 61 -23.98 -6.32 3.09
CA SER A 61 -25.21 -5.78 2.49
C SER A 61 -25.35 -4.25 2.50
N ALA A 62 -24.54 -3.54 3.28
CA ALA A 62 -24.51 -2.07 3.35
C ALA A 62 -23.54 -1.45 2.31
N LEU A 63 -22.81 -2.27 1.55
CA LEU A 63 -21.85 -1.84 0.54
C LEU A 63 -22.50 -1.74 -0.84
N THR A 64 -23.33 -0.74 -1.03
CA THR A 64 -23.68 -0.30 -2.40
C THR A 64 -22.64 0.66 -2.97
N LEU A 65 -21.79 1.27 -2.13
CA LEU A 65 -20.85 2.33 -2.52
C LEU A 65 -19.45 2.30 -1.85
N GLY A 66 -19.17 1.37 -0.91
CA GLY A 66 -17.84 1.26 -0.28
C GLY A 66 -16.95 0.29 -1.05
N GLN A 67 -15.76 0.72 -1.47
CA GLN A 67 -14.89 -0.04 -2.37
C GLN A 67 -14.47 -1.39 -1.76
N ILE A 68 -15.00 -2.48 -2.31
CA ILE A 68 -14.70 -3.87 -1.92
C ILE A 68 -13.24 -4.25 -2.24
N TYR A 69 -12.56 -3.49 -3.09
CA TYR A 69 -11.32 -3.95 -3.73
C TYR A 69 -10.17 -2.95 -3.52
N HIS A 70 -9.17 -3.37 -2.73
CA HIS A 70 -7.87 -2.71 -2.69
C HIS A 70 -6.83 -3.59 -3.43
N PRO A 71 -6.35 -3.19 -4.63
CA PRO A 71 -5.55 -4.05 -5.51
C PRO A 71 -4.23 -4.48 -4.87
N ILE A 72 -3.61 -3.63 -4.07
CA ILE A 72 -2.33 -3.94 -3.39
C ILE A 72 -2.51 -5.11 -2.42
N SER A 73 -3.59 -5.10 -1.65
CA SER A 73 -3.88 -6.12 -0.65
C SER A 73 -4.26 -7.45 -1.29
N HIS A 74 -4.99 -7.39 -2.41
CA HIS A 74 -5.32 -8.56 -3.21
C HIS A 74 -4.07 -9.24 -3.77
N ILE A 75 -3.14 -8.46 -4.35
CA ILE A 75 -1.86 -8.99 -4.84
C ILE A 75 -1.04 -9.57 -3.68
N ALA A 76 -1.00 -8.89 -2.54
CA ALA A 76 -0.30 -9.38 -1.35
C ALA A 76 -0.80 -10.77 -0.91
N ALA A 77 -2.12 -10.98 -0.90
CA ALA A 77 -2.73 -12.24 -0.46
C ALA A 77 -2.37 -13.46 -1.32
N LEU A 78 -1.95 -13.23 -2.57
CA LEU A 78 -1.49 -14.25 -3.51
C LEU A 78 -0.01 -14.61 -3.32
N MET A 79 0.74 -13.81 -2.57
CA MET A 79 2.18 -13.99 -2.41
C MET A 79 2.53 -15.16 -1.48
N PRO A 80 3.66 -15.85 -1.72
CA PRO A 80 4.04 -17.02 -0.93
C PRO A 80 4.31 -16.64 0.53
N GLY A 81 3.73 -17.43 1.44
CA GLY A 81 3.88 -17.23 2.88
C GLY A 81 3.02 -16.10 3.47
N TYR A 82 2.19 -15.41 2.67
CA TYR A 82 1.24 -14.42 3.18
C TYR A 82 0.40 -14.99 4.34
N TRP A 83 -0.14 -16.20 4.15
CA TRP A 83 -0.96 -16.92 5.13
C TRP A 83 -0.16 -17.62 6.24
N ASN A 84 1.18 -17.57 6.17
CA ASN A 84 2.09 -18.18 7.15
C ASN A 84 2.85 -17.11 7.95
N GLY A 85 2.27 -15.91 8.10
CA GLY A 85 2.83 -14.81 8.88
C GLY A 85 3.54 -13.72 8.08
N LYS A 86 3.70 -13.84 6.76
CA LYS A 86 4.39 -12.83 5.93
C LYS A 86 3.48 -11.75 5.33
N ALA A 87 2.27 -11.60 5.89
CA ALA A 87 1.24 -10.74 5.31
C ALA A 87 1.65 -9.26 5.32
N LEU A 88 2.25 -8.80 6.42
CA LEU A 88 2.68 -7.42 6.61
C LEU A 88 3.83 -7.04 5.69
N GLU A 89 4.79 -7.94 5.51
CA GLU A 89 5.98 -7.75 4.69
C GLU A 89 5.61 -7.64 3.22
N TRP A 90 4.70 -8.51 2.73
CA TRP A 90 4.21 -8.42 1.36
C TRP A 90 3.38 -7.16 1.12
N ASN A 91 2.53 -6.77 2.05
CA ASN A 91 1.76 -5.52 1.94
C ASN A 91 2.70 -4.31 1.89
N THR A 92 3.67 -4.26 2.81
CA THR A 92 4.67 -3.18 2.89
C THR A 92 5.52 -3.11 1.62
N LEU A 93 5.97 -4.25 1.09
CA LEU A 93 6.71 -4.29 -0.17
C LEU A 93 5.90 -3.67 -1.31
N LEU A 94 4.65 -4.11 -1.49
CA LEU A 94 3.81 -3.66 -2.58
C LEU A 94 3.41 -2.18 -2.44
N ARG A 95 3.27 -1.68 -1.21
CA ARG A 95 3.07 -0.24 -0.93
C ARG A 95 4.32 0.59 -1.24
N LEU A 96 5.53 0.13 -0.91
CA LEU A 96 6.77 0.81 -1.30
C LEU A 96 6.93 0.84 -2.82
N LEU A 97 6.60 -0.26 -3.49
CA LEU A 97 6.58 -0.34 -4.96
C LEU A 97 5.52 0.58 -5.57
N SER A 98 4.34 0.72 -4.96
CA SER A 98 3.30 1.63 -5.45
C SER A 98 3.75 3.09 -5.37
N LEU A 99 4.50 3.49 -4.33
CA LEU A 99 5.13 4.81 -4.24
C LEU A 99 6.17 5.04 -5.35
N ALA A 100 7.01 4.04 -5.63
CA ALA A 100 7.96 4.11 -6.75
C ALA A 100 7.24 4.30 -8.10
N CYS A 101 6.17 3.53 -8.33
CA CYS A 101 5.35 3.64 -9.54
C CYS A 101 4.66 5.00 -9.65
N ALA A 102 4.09 5.53 -8.57
CA ALA A 102 3.46 6.84 -8.53
C ALA A 102 4.48 7.95 -8.85
N HIS A 103 5.66 7.89 -8.21
CA HIS A 103 6.75 8.83 -8.47
C HIS A 103 7.19 8.76 -9.94
N LEU A 104 7.46 7.57 -10.47
CA LEU A 104 7.87 7.40 -11.86
C LEU A 104 6.82 7.97 -12.83
N THR A 105 5.54 7.70 -12.58
CA THR A 105 4.44 8.15 -13.44
C THR A 105 4.35 9.67 -13.46
N LEU A 106 4.38 10.32 -12.30
CA LEU A 106 4.40 11.77 -12.19
C LEU A 106 5.65 12.37 -12.83
N PHE A 107 6.80 11.71 -12.66
CA PHE A 107 8.06 12.19 -13.22
C PHE A 107 8.01 12.16 -14.74
N ILE A 108 7.57 11.05 -15.34
CA ILE A 108 7.37 10.92 -16.78
C ILE A 108 6.39 11.98 -17.27
N PHE A 109 5.29 12.22 -16.54
CA PHE A 109 4.32 13.25 -16.88
C PHE A 109 4.94 14.66 -16.90
N LEU A 110 5.67 15.06 -15.85
CA LEU A 110 6.35 16.36 -15.81
C LEU A 110 7.44 16.49 -16.89
N ARG A 111 8.14 15.40 -17.20
CA ARG A 111 9.11 15.37 -18.32
C ARG A 111 8.43 15.54 -19.68
N LYS A 112 7.22 14.99 -19.87
CA LYS A 112 6.41 15.24 -21.08
C LYS A 112 5.97 16.70 -21.20
N LEU A 113 5.77 17.40 -20.07
CA LEU A 113 5.53 18.85 -20.03
C LEU A 113 6.80 19.70 -20.24
N ARG A 114 7.93 19.09 -20.63
CA ARG A 114 9.22 19.73 -20.88
C ARG A 114 9.86 20.41 -19.66
N LEU A 115 9.46 20.03 -18.45
CA LEU A 115 10.08 20.52 -17.23
C LEU A 115 11.52 19.97 -17.10
N GLY A 116 12.45 20.78 -16.56
CA GLY A 116 13.84 20.37 -16.34
C GLY A 116 13.93 19.10 -15.48
N SER A 117 14.90 18.22 -15.77
CA SER A 117 14.95 16.88 -15.14
C SER A 117 15.06 16.96 -13.62
N LEU A 118 15.95 17.83 -13.13
CA LEU A 118 16.15 18.06 -11.70
C LEU A 118 14.89 18.65 -11.04
N MET A 119 14.28 19.66 -11.67
CA MET A 119 13.09 20.30 -11.13
C MET A 119 11.89 19.33 -11.11
N ALA A 120 11.73 18.52 -12.15
CA ALA A 120 10.70 17.48 -12.20
C ALA A 120 10.88 16.47 -11.07
N PHE A 121 12.12 16.01 -10.85
CA PHE A 121 12.46 15.07 -9.78
C PHE A 121 12.17 15.65 -8.39
N VAL A 122 12.57 16.89 -8.12
CA VAL A 122 12.32 17.55 -6.82
C VAL A 122 10.82 17.71 -6.59
N LEU A 123 10.08 18.21 -7.59
CA LEU A 123 8.64 18.38 -7.51
C LEU A 123 7.93 17.05 -7.24
N THR A 124 8.26 16.00 -7.97
CA THR A 124 7.65 14.68 -7.77
C THR A 124 8.01 14.07 -6.43
N THR A 125 9.25 14.27 -5.96
CA THR A 125 9.69 13.79 -4.64
C THR A 125 8.85 14.44 -3.52
N VAL A 126 8.75 15.77 -3.51
CA VAL A 126 7.95 16.48 -2.49
C VAL A 126 6.47 16.12 -2.59
N THR A 127 5.96 15.90 -3.81
CA THR A 127 4.55 15.55 -4.03
C THR A 127 4.23 14.14 -3.53
N VAL A 128 5.10 13.16 -3.79
CA VAL A 128 4.85 11.75 -3.41
C VAL A 128 5.17 11.49 -1.95
N TYR A 129 6.27 12.03 -1.43
CA TYR A 129 6.74 11.75 -0.07
C TYR A 129 6.37 12.86 0.93
N ASN A 130 5.12 13.30 0.88
CA ASN A 130 4.59 14.29 1.82
C ASN A 130 4.00 13.62 3.09
N LEU A 131 3.73 14.42 4.13
CA LEU A 131 3.17 13.92 5.39
C LEU A 131 1.76 13.32 5.23
N ARG A 132 0.96 13.83 4.29
CA ARG A 132 -0.38 13.28 4.01
C ARG A 132 -0.30 11.89 3.38
N MET A 133 0.72 11.63 2.57
CA MET A 133 1.00 10.30 2.05
C MET A 133 1.33 9.36 3.21
N LEU A 134 2.17 9.76 4.17
CA LEU A 134 2.49 8.92 5.34
C LEU A 134 1.27 8.57 6.18
N ASP A 135 0.36 9.53 6.36
CA ASP A 135 -0.92 9.34 7.02
C ASP A 135 -1.80 8.32 6.28
N LEU A 136 -1.95 8.46 4.95
CA LEU A 136 -2.67 7.50 4.11
C LEU A 136 -2.00 6.13 4.09
N PHE A 137 -0.66 6.10 4.06
CA PHE A 137 0.15 4.90 4.05
C PHE A 137 -0.11 4.07 5.31
N ARG A 138 -0.33 4.74 6.46
CA ARG A 138 -0.67 4.11 7.73
C ARG A 138 -2.08 3.49 7.75
N TYR A 139 -3.08 4.14 7.18
CA TYR A 139 -4.47 3.72 7.38
C TYR A 139 -5.05 2.78 6.34
N GLY A 140 -4.41 2.64 5.18
CA GLY A 140 -4.94 1.76 4.13
C GLY A 140 -5.15 2.52 2.85
#